data_AF-A0AAV0NEF8-F1
#
_entry.id   AF-A0AAV0NEF8-F1
#
_cell.length_a   1.000
_cell.length_b   1.000
_cell.length_c   1.000
_cell.angle_alpha   90.00
_cell.angle_beta   90.00
_cell.angle_gamma   90.00
#
_symmetry.space_group_name_H-M   'P 1'
#
loop_
_entity.id
_entity.type
_entity.pdbx_description
1 polymer ?
#
loop_
_entity_poly.entity_id
_entity_poly.type
_entity_poly.pdbx_seq_one_letter_code
_entity_poly.pdbx_strand_id
1 'polypeptide(L)'
;AAALTSQTSRKAIKVGKLLDPIKIVAQVLIYSFFIGNIPTHSEIKLANSYLYDKSMCLFTWKLFLPEEEFSLDHPGCQPSRPGQGWPTILKLLRPTFTVVAEQVWMRDRAITYSEELGKVNVDAPVLEYKDAVHEFATLDMLLKTPQTKACAEDVAIWVKKFILFRCHNFSY
;
A
#
# COMPACT_ATOMS: atom_id res chain seq x y z
N ALA A 1 4.18 -6.87 4.15
CA ALA A 1 2.74 -7.20 4.00
C ALA A 1 2.05 -6.48 2.83
N ALA A 2 2.32 -5.19 2.54
CA ALA A 2 1.55 -4.46 1.50
C ALA A 2 1.92 -4.74 0.02
N ALA A 3 3.16 -5.14 -0.27
CA ALA A 3 3.52 -5.65 -1.59
C ALA A 3 2.75 -6.95 -1.94
N LEU A 4 2.65 -7.83 -0.95
CA LEU A 4 1.79 -9.01 -1.01
C LEU A 4 0.34 -8.59 -1.20
N THR A 5 -0.19 -7.55 -0.55
CA THR A 5 -1.57 -7.11 -0.78
C THR A 5 -1.78 -6.48 -2.17
N SER A 6 -0.83 -5.73 -2.74
CA SER A 6 -0.97 -5.23 -4.12
C SER A 6 -0.89 -6.34 -5.17
N GLN A 7 0.06 -7.29 -5.01
CA GLN A 7 0.11 -8.48 -5.87
C GLN A 7 -1.12 -9.36 -5.67
N THR A 8 -1.56 -9.56 -4.43
CA THR A 8 -2.77 -10.34 -4.10
C THR A 8 -4.00 -9.66 -4.64
N SER A 9 -4.14 -8.33 -4.56
CA SER A 9 -5.24 -7.58 -5.17
C SER A 9 -5.23 -7.73 -6.69
N ARG A 10 -4.08 -7.60 -7.36
CA ARG A 10 -3.97 -7.82 -8.82
C ARG A 10 -4.29 -9.25 -9.21
N LYS A 11 -3.76 -10.21 -8.45
CA LYS A 11 -4.02 -11.64 -8.66
C LYS A 11 -5.48 -11.96 -8.36
N ALA A 12 -6.09 -11.40 -7.32
CA ALA A 12 -7.49 -11.56 -6.97
C ALA A 12 -8.43 -10.83 -7.94
N ILE A 13 -8.01 -9.76 -8.60
CA ILE A 13 -8.76 -9.15 -9.72
C ILE A 13 -8.67 -10.03 -10.96
N LYS A 14 -7.48 -10.53 -11.28
CA LYS A 14 -7.25 -11.43 -12.42
C LYS A 14 -7.96 -12.79 -12.25
N VAL A 15 -7.90 -13.33 -11.03
CA VAL A 15 -8.52 -14.59 -10.57
C VAL A 15 -9.93 -14.34 -10.04
N GLY A 16 -10.40 -13.10 -9.91
CA GLY A 16 -11.77 -12.79 -9.49
C GLY A 16 -12.84 -13.32 -10.44
N LYS A 17 -12.45 -13.65 -11.68
CA LYS A 17 -13.28 -14.45 -12.61
C LYS A 17 -13.47 -15.91 -12.17
N LEU A 18 -12.59 -16.43 -11.32
CA LEU A 18 -12.57 -17.80 -10.76
C LEU A 18 -12.96 -17.85 -9.27
N LEU A 19 -12.98 -16.71 -8.58
CA LEU A 19 -13.31 -16.59 -7.14
C LEU A 19 -14.70 -15.99 -6.90
N ASP A 20 -15.59 -16.04 -7.90
CA ASP A 20 -17.00 -15.70 -7.69
C ASP A 20 -17.52 -16.47 -6.46
N PRO A 21 -18.05 -15.81 -5.42
CA PRO A 21 -18.59 -14.44 -5.39
C PRO A 21 -17.72 -13.32 -4.78
N ILE A 22 -16.42 -13.51 -4.56
CA ILE A 22 -15.56 -12.55 -3.83
C ILE A 22 -15.28 -11.30 -4.69
N LYS A 23 -15.82 -10.16 -4.25
CA LYS A 23 -15.60 -8.84 -4.87
C LYS A 23 -14.83 -7.92 -3.92
N ILE A 24 -13.66 -7.44 -4.35
CA ILE A 24 -12.95 -6.35 -3.67
C ILE A 24 -13.69 -5.05 -3.98
N VAL A 25 -14.12 -4.31 -2.94
CA VAL A 25 -14.87 -3.04 -3.09
C VAL A 25 -14.00 -1.80 -2.85
N ALA A 26 -13.00 -1.91 -1.98
CA ALA A 26 -11.99 -0.91 -1.69
C ALA A 26 -10.77 -1.61 -1.09
N GLN A 27 -9.64 -0.91 -1.04
CA GLN A 27 -8.42 -1.36 -0.37
C GLN A 27 -7.87 -0.26 0.53
N VAL A 28 -7.18 -0.68 1.60
CA VAL A 28 -6.44 0.19 2.51
C VAL A 28 -5.00 -0.29 2.52
N LEU A 29 -4.07 0.61 2.27
CA LEU A 29 -2.64 0.35 2.23
C LEU A 29 -1.97 1.15 3.32
N ILE A 30 -1.65 0.49 4.43
CA ILE A 30 -0.96 1.11 5.57
C ILE A 30 0.54 0.82 5.45
N TYR A 31 1.37 1.87 5.49
CA TYR A 31 2.84 1.81 5.38
C TYR A 31 3.32 0.86 4.28
N SER A 32 2.89 1.15 3.04
CA SER A 32 3.14 0.27 1.89
C SER A 32 4.61 -0.08 1.70
N PHE A 33 4.87 -1.38 1.71
CA PHE A 33 6.18 -1.98 1.55
C PHE A 33 6.58 -2.03 0.07
N PHE A 34 6.94 -0.88 -0.49
CA PHE A 34 7.43 -0.76 -1.86
C PHE A 34 8.90 -0.36 -1.86
N ILE A 35 9.65 -0.87 -2.84
CA ILE A 35 11.08 -0.59 -3.04
C ILE A 35 11.37 -0.55 -4.55
N GLY A 36 12.54 -0.03 -4.92
CA GLY A 36 13.06 -0.12 -6.29
C GLY A 36 14.55 0.20 -6.29
N ASN A 37 15.20 -0.06 -7.43
CA ASN A 37 16.65 0.14 -7.56
C ASN A 37 17.07 1.61 -7.48
N ILE A 38 16.24 2.53 -8.00
CA ILE A 38 16.52 3.97 -7.99
C ILE A 38 15.93 4.58 -6.72
N PRO A 39 16.75 5.03 -5.74
CA PRO A 39 16.22 5.47 -4.45
C PRO A 39 15.47 6.80 -4.54
N THR A 40 14.36 6.94 -3.81
CA THR A 40 13.62 8.20 -3.63
C THR A 40 14.29 9.11 -2.60
N HIS A 41 13.78 10.34 -2.45
CA HIS A 41 14.30 11.28 -1.47
C HIS A 41 14.15 10.77 -0.03
N SER A 42 12.97 10.25 0.34
CA SER A 42 12.76 9.61 1.65
C SER A 42 13.66 8.40 1.85
N GLU A 43 13.92 7.60 0.81
CA GLU A 43 14.76 6.41 0.91
C GLU A 43 16.23 6.78 1.18
N ILE A 44 16.70 7.94 0.69
CA ILE A 44 18.04 8.46 0.97
C ILE A 44 18.09 9.10 2.37
N LYS A 45 17.15 10.00 2.67
CA LYS A 45 17.15 10.82 3.90
C LYS A 45 16.96 9.97 5.16
N LEU A 46 16.11 8.95 5.09
CA LEU A 46 15.68 8.15 6.25
C LEU A 46 16.22 6.71 6.19
N ALA A 47 17.30 6.46 5.42
CA ALA A 47 17.86 5.12 5.24
C ALA A 47 18.18 4.38 6.56
N ASN A 48 18.51 5.14 7.62
CA ASN A 48 18.84 4.65 8.96
C ASN A 48 17.70 4.92 9.97
N SER A 49 16.43 4.83 9.55
CA SER A 49 15.30 5.11 10.43
C SER A 49 15.26 4.18 11.66
N TYR A 50 14.77 4.68 12.79
CA TYR A 50 14.93 4.04 14.10
C TYR A 50 14.25 2.67 14.24
N LEU A 51 13.02 2.53 13.74
CA LEU A 51 12.26 1.26 13.87
C LEU A 51 12.43 0.33 12.68
N TYR A 52 12.60 0.88 11.47
CA TYR A 52 12.64 0.07 10.26
C TYR A 52 13.54 0.69 9.21
N ASP A 53 14.79 0.27 9.18
CA ASP A 53 15.82 0.82 8.32
C ASP A 53 15.86 0.12 6.93
N LYS A 54 16.72 0.63 6.05
CA LYS A 54 16.93 0.07 4.72
C LYS A 54 17.51 -1.34 4.78
N SER A 55 18.37 -1.64 5.75
CA SER A 55 19.02 -2.95 5.85
C SER A 55 18.01 -4.06 6.17
N MET A 56 17.11 -3.82 7.12
CA MET A 56 16.01 -4.71 7.46
C MET A 56 15.05 -4.89 6.28
N CYS A 57 14.76 -3.82 5.51
CA CYS A 57 13.95 -3.95 4.30
C CYS A 57 14.56 -4.87 3.25
N LEU A 58 15.83 -4.65 2.91
CA LEU A 58 16.53 -5.45 1.91
C LEU A 58 16.62 -6.91 2.36
N PHE A 59 16.91 -7.15 3.64
CA PHE A 59 16.91 -8.49 4.21
C PHE A 59 15.52 -9.14 4.10
N THR A 60 14.47 -8.41 4.46
CA THR A 60 13.08 -8.88 4.35
C THR A 60 12.72 -9.26 2.91
N TRP A 61 13.13 -8.47 1.91
CA TRP A 61 12.90 -8.78 0.51
C TRP A 61 13.65 -10.02 0.01
N LYS A 62 14.88 -10.22 0.47
CA LYS A 62 15.66 -11.45 0.18
C LYS A 62 15.02 -12.70 0.77
N LEU A 63 14.29 -12.56 1.88
CA LEU A 63 13.51 -13.67 2.45
C LEU A 63 12.21 -13.94 1.70
N PHE A 64 11.61 -12.91 1.08
CA PHE A 64 10.32 -13.05 0.38
C PHE A 64 10.44 -13.56 -1.06
N LEU A 65 11.57 -13.34 -1.72
CA LEU A 65 11.78 -13.76 -3.11
C LEU A 65 12.83 -14.87 -3.18
N PRO A 66 12.67 -15.87 -4.06
CA PRO A 66 13.74 -16.80 -4.41
C PRO A 66 15.00 -16.03 -4.82
N GLU A 67 16.18 -16.56 -4.50
CA GLU A 67 17.46 -15.89 -4.77
C GLU A 67 17.64 -15.60 -6.27
N GLU A 68 17.17 -16.51 -7.12
CA GLU A 68 17.24 -16.41 -8.58
C GLU A 68 16.29 -15.34 -9.15
N GLU A 69 15.26 -14.96 -8.41
CA GLU A 69 14.23 -13.98 -8.80
C GLU A 69 14.38 -12.64 -8.05
N PHE A 70 15.36 -12.52 -7.15
CA PHE A 70 15.54 -11.33 -6.34
C PHE A 70 15.88 -10.12 -7.20
N SER A 71 14.94 -9.17 -7.24
CA SER A 71 15.13 -7.88 -7.86
C SER A 71 14.32 -6.83 -7.11
N LEU A 72 14.92 -5.68 -6.82
CA LEU A 72 14.19 -4.56 -6.21
C LEU A 72 13.16 -3.98 -7.18
N ASP A 73 13.36 -4.16 -8.48
CA ASP A 73 12.41 -3.77 -9.52
C ASP A 73 11.41 -4.88 -9.86
N HIS A 74 11.40 -5.98 -9.09
CA HIS A 74 10.43 -7.05 -9.24
C HIS A 74 9.00 -6.47 -9.12
N PRO A 75 8.00 -6.91 -9.92
CA PRO A 75 6.65 -6.32 -9.90
C PRO A 75 5.93 -6.37 -8.54
N GLY A 76 6.38 -7.23 -7.62
CA GLY A 76 5.92 -7.23 -6.23
C GLY A 76 6.56 -6.18 -5.34
N CYS A 77 7.84 -5.92 -5.55
CA CYS A 77 8.63 -4.91 -4.86
C CYS A 77 8.25 -3.51 -5.32
N GLN A 78 8.14 -3.37 -6.63
CA GLN A 78 7.77 -2.15 -7.31
C GLN A 78 6.50 -2.41 -8.13
N PRO A 79 5.30 -2.30 -7.52
CA PRO A 79 4.17 -1.79 -8.27
C PRO A 79 4.54 -0.34 -8.68
N SER A 80 3.72 0.58 -9.16
CA SER A 80 4.18 1.82 -9.85
C SER A 80 5.18 1.69 -11.03
N ARG A 81 6.05 0.66 -11.16
CA ARG A 81 6.99 0.52 -12.28
C ARG A 81 6.21 0.34 -13.59
N PRO A 82 6.38 1.23 -14.58
CA PRO A 82 5.74 1.09 -15.88
C PRO A 82 6.21 -0.20 -16.57
N GLY A 83 5.25 -1.03 -16.97
CA GLY A 83 5.45 -2.25 -17.74
C GLY A 83 4.36 -2.43 -18.78
N GLN A 84 4.44 -3.48 -19.59
CA GLN A 84 3.42 -3.74 -20.61
C GLN A 84 2.04 -3.94 -19.95
N GLY A 85 1.04 -3.15 -20.36
CA GLY A 85 -0.32 -3.19 -19.79
C GLY A 85 -0.47 -2.49 -18.43
N TRP A 86 0.52 -1.73 -17.96
CA TRP A 86 0.51 -1.05 -16.66
C TRP A 86 -0.67 -0.08 -16.45
N PRO A 87 -0.98 0.84 -17.38
CA PRO A 87 -2.15 1.71 -17.21
C PRO A 87 -3.48 0.92 -17.21
N THR A 88 -3.55 -0.16 -17.98
CA THR A 88 -4.74 -1.01 -18.10
C THR A 88 -5.02 -1.79 -16.82
N ILE A 89 -3.99 -2.34 -16.17
CA ILE A 89 -4.16 -3.07 -14.90
C ILE A 89 -4.51 -2.11 -13.75
N LEU A 90 -3.96 -0.90 -13.74
CA LEU A 90 -4.26 0.09 -12.68
C LEU A 90 -5.72 0.54 -12.73
N LYS A 91 -6.31 0.72 -13.92
CA LYS A 91 -7.74 1.06 -14.09
C LYS A 91 -8.70 0.01 -13.49
N LEU A 92 -8.23 -1.23 -13.34
CA LEU A 92 -9.03 -2.30 -12.75
C LEU A 92 -8.94 -2.33 -11.22
N LEU A 93 -8.01 -1.58 -10.63
CA LEU A 93 -7.88 -1.48 -9.19
C LEU A 93 -9.06 -0.73 -8.59
N ARG A 94 -9.40 -1.12 -7.37
CA ARG A 94 -10.49 -0.53 -6.61
C ARG A 94 -10.01 0.73 -5.89
N PRO A 95 -10.93 1.57 -5.42
CA PRO A 95 -10.59 2.71 -4.58
C PRO A 95 -9.57 2.32 -3.50
N THR A 96 -8.53 3.13 -3.33
CA THR A 96 -7.34 2.81 -2.54
C THR A 96 -7.07 3.91 -1.54
N PHE A 97 -7.19 3.63 -0.25
CA PHE A 97 -6.74 4.56 0.77
C PHE A 97 -5.33 4.24 1.21
N THR A 98 -4.42 5.19 1.06
CA THR A 98 -3.01 5.01 1.40
C THR A 98 -2.66 5.81 2.66
N VAL A 99 -2.21 5.11 3.69
CA VAL A 99 -1.72 5.69 4.94
C VAL A 99 -0.20 5.67 4.92
N VAL A 100 0.40 6.84 5.15
CA VAL A 100 1.85 7.00 5.21
C VAL A 100 2.24 7.76 6.47
N ALA A 101 3.42 7.44 7.01
CA ALA A 101 3.98 8.09 8.17
C ALA A 101 5.24 8.87 7.76
N GLU A 102 5.45 10.04 8.36
CA GLU A 102 6.52 10.97 7.97
C GLU A 102 7.92 10.40 8.17
N GLN A 103 8.14 9.64 9.25
CA GLN A 103 9.45 9.07 9.60
C GLN A 103 9.67 7.69 8.96
N VAL A 104 9.05 7.42 7.80
CA VAL A 104 9.18 6.16 7.07
C VAL A 104 9.93 6.39 5.76
N TRP A 105 11.05 5.69 5.59
CA TRP A 105 11.90 5.85 4.40
C TRP A 105 11.23 5.38 3.10
N MET A 106 10.28 4.43 3.17
CA MET A 106 9.45 3.99 2.04
C MET A 106 8.29 4.96 1.68
N ARG A 107 8.16 6.10 2.39
CA ARG A 107 7.02 7.03 2.24
C ARG A 107 6.79 7.46 0.80
N ASP A 108 7.83 7.98 0.14
CA ASP A 108 7.65 8.61 -1.17
C ASP A 108 7.19 7.59 -2.21
N ARG A 109 7.57 6.31 -2.08
CA ARG A 109 7.10 5.22 -2.96
C ARG A 109 5.58 5.01 -2.85
N ALA A 110 5.05 5.03 -1.64
CA ALA A 110 3.62 4.85 -1.39
C ALA A 110 2.80 6.03 -1.94
N ILE A 111 3.34 7.25 -1.82
CA ILE A 111 2.77 8.47 -2.40
C ILE A 111 2.75 8.34 -3.93
N THR A 112 3.90 8.08 -4.55
CA THR A 112 4.00 7.92 -6.01
C THR A 112 3.05 6.83 -6.53
N TYR A 113 2.93 5.69 -5.84
CA TYR A 113 1.98 4.66 -6.24
C TYR A 113 0.53 5.18 -6.27
N SER A 114 0.13 5.97 -5.28
CA SER A 114 -1.22 6.53 -5.21
C SER A 114 -1.45 7.62 -6.27
N GLU A 115 -0.42 8.41 -6.58
CA GLU A 115 -0.46 9.37 -7.70
C GLU A 115 -0.65 8.66 -9.04
N GLU A 116 0.03 7.53 -9.28
CA GLU A 116 -0.16 6.71 -10.49
C GLU A 116 -1.58 6.14 -10.60
N LEU A 117 -2.22 5.80 -9.47
CA LEU A 117 -3.63 5.41 -9.44
C LEU A 117 -4.55 6.58 -9.81
N GLY A 118 -4.27 7.78 -9.28
CA GLY A 118 -5.02 8.99 -9.62
C GLY A 118 -4.96 9.32 -11.10
N LYS A 119 -3.80 9.16 -11.75
CA LYS A 119 -3.62 9.38 -13.20
C LYS A 119 -4.51 8.51 -14.08
N VAL A 120 -4.97 7.37 -13.57
CA VAL A 120 -5.90 6.47 -14.27
C VAL A 120 -7.33 6.53 -13.74
N ASN A 121 -7.69 7.60 -13.02
CA ASN A 121 -9.01 7.87 -12.45
C ASN A 121 -9.48 6.86 -11.38
N VAL A 122 -8.55 6.26 -10.63
CA VAL A 122 -8.90 5.49 -9.41
C VAL A 122 -8.95 6.46 -8.22
N ASP A 123 -10.01 6.39 -7.40
CA ASP A 123 -10.11 7.12 -6.12
C ASP A 123 -9.01 6.65 -5.17
N ALA A 124 -7.93 7.43 -5.04
CA ALA A 124 -6.70 7.00 -4.37
C ALA A 124 -6.15 8.03 -3.35
N PRO A 125 -6.91 8.43 -2.32
CA PRO A 125 -6.44 9.42 -1.35
C PRO A 125 -5.26 8.90 -0.53
N VAL A 126 -4.35 9.83 -0.22
CA VAL A 126 -3.19 9.61 0.64
C VAL A 126 -3.30 10.48 1.89
N LEU A 127 -3.14 9.90 3.07
CA LEU A 127 -2.95 10.65 4.32
C LEU A 127 -1.55 10.42 4.87
N GLU A 128 -0.83 11.53 5.08
CA GLU A 128 0.46 11.55 5.76
C GLU A 128 0.26 11.92 7.24
N TYR A 129 0.65 11.03 8.14
CA TYR A 129 0.66 11.28 9.58
C TYR A 129 2.01 11.84 10.00
N LYS A 130 1.99 13.10 10.47
CA LYS A 130 3.15 13.82 10.98
C LYS A 130 3.65 13.25 12.29
N ASP A 131 4.96 13.26 12.47
CA ASP A 131 5.67 12.70 13.63
C ASP A 131 5.41 11.20 13.89
N ALA A 132 4.79 10.50 12.93
CA ALA A 132 4.55 9.07 13.02
C ALA A 132 5.74 8.28 12.46
N VAL A 133 5.99 7.12 13.04
CA VAL A 133 7.02 6.15 12.65
C VAL A 133 6.42 4.95 11.93
N HIS A 134 7.26 4.07 11.40
CA HIS A 134 6.80 2.78 10.86
C HIS A 134 6.06 1.99 11.95
N GLU A 135 5.00 1.26 11.57
CA GLU A 135 4.15 0.48 12.50
C GLU A 135 3.41 1.30 13.59
N PHE A 136 3.27 2.63 13.46
CA PHE A 136 2.57 3.44 14.48
C PHE A 136 1.12 2.97 14.75
N ALA A 137 0.44 2.45 13.73
CA ALA A 137 -0.95 2.00 13.81
C ALA A 137 -1.11 0.56 14.33
N THR A 138 -0.02 -0.17 14.56
CA THR A 138 -0.01 -1.61 14.87
C THR A 138 0.81 -1.96 16.10
N LEU A 139 1.84 -1.17 16.42
CA LEU A 139 2.71 -1.43 17.55
C LEU A 139 2.01 -1.07 18.87
N ASP A 140 1.86 -2.04 19.77
CA ASP A 140 1.07 -1.91 21.01
C ASP A 140 1.40 -0.66 21.84
N MET A 141 2.68 -0.32 21.95
CA MET A 141 3.12 0.86 22.71
C MET A 141 2.65 2.20 22.10
N LEU A 142 2.32 2.23 20.81
CA LEU A 142 1.91 3.42 20.07
C LEU A 142 0.38 3.53 19.90
N LEU A 143 -0.39 2.48 20.22
CA LEU A 143 -1.85 2.45 19.98
C LEU A 143 -2.64 3.56 20.68
N LYS A 144 -2.11 4.12 21.77
CA LYS A 144 -2.76 5.20 22.53
C LYS A 144 -2.42 6.60 22.02
N THR A 145 -1.49 6.73 21.08
CA THR A 145 -1.09 8.02 20.51
C THR A 145 -2.23 8.67 19.73
N PRO A 146 -2.26 10.01 19.64
CA PRO A 146 -3.26 10.72 18.83
C PRO A 146 -3.25 10.31 17.35
N GLN A 147 -2.06 10.10 16.77
CA GLN A 147 -1.88 9.68 15.38
C GLN A 147 -2.55 8.34 15.11
N THR A 148 -2.36 7.35 15.99
CA THR A 148 -2.95 6.02 15.82
C THR A 148 -4.48 6.06 15.92
N LYS A 149 -5.02 6.86 16.85
CA LYS A 149 -6.48 7.05 16.97
C LYS A 149 -7.08 7.70 15.72
N ALA A 150 -6.47 8.78 15.25
CA ALA A 150 -6.89 9.44 14.01
C ALA A 150 -6.81 8.47 12.81
N CYS A 151 -5.71 7.73 12.67
CA CYS A 151 -5.57 6.73 11.63
C CYS A 151 -6.66 5.64 11.68
N ALA A 152 -7.00 5.16 12.87
CA ALA A 152 -8.08 4.18 13.02
C ALA A 152 -9.44 4.77 12.59
N GLU A 153 -9.72 6.02 12.95
CA GLU A 153 -10.94 6.73 12.55
C GLU A 153 -11.00 6.95 11.03
N ASP A 154 -9.92 7.41 10.41
CA ASP A 154 -9.84 7.64 8.97
C ASP A 154 -10.02 6.34 8.17
N VAL A 155 -9.37 5.26 8.60
CA VAL A 155 -9.57 3.92 8.02
C VAL A 155 -11.01 3.46 8.19
N ALA A 156 -11.62 3.66 9.36
CA ALA A 156 -13.01 3.28 9.59
C ALA A 156 -13.99 4.08 8.71
N ILE A 157 -13.76 5.39 8.53
CA ILE A 157 -14.54 6.25 7.63
C ILE A 157 -14.44 5.73 6.19
N TRP A 158 -13.22 5.42 5.73
CA TRP A 158 -13.00 4.88 4.39
C TRP A 158 -13.74 3.55 4.17
N VAL A 159 -13.57 2.61 5.10
CA VAL A 159 -14.24 1.31 5.03
C VAL A 159 -15.76 1.47 5.05
N LYS A 160 -16.29 2.31 5.95
CA LYS A 160 -17.72 2.60 6.05
C LYS A 160 -18.30 3.18 4.76
N LYS A 161 -17.59 4.11 4.11
CA LYS A 161 -17.98 4.71 2.81
C LYS A 161 -18.25 3.61 1.78
N PHE A 162 -17.34 2.65 1.61
CA PHE A 162 -17.47 1.64 0.55
C PHE A 162 -18.32 0.43 0.89
N ILE A 163 -18.45 0.09 2.17
CA ILE A 163 -19.40 -0.95 2.61
C ILE A 163 -20.85 -0.44 2.48
N LEU A 164 -21.17 0.72 3.05
CA LEU A 164 -22.55 1.23 3.07
C LEU A 164 -23.08 1.58 1.68
N PHE A 165 -22.25 2.16 0.80
CA PHE A 165 -22.65 2.52 -0.56
C PHE A 165 -23.04 1.30 -1.41
N ARG A 166 -22.60 0.10 -1.02
CA ARG A 166 -22.92 -1.15 -1.71
C ARG A 166 -24.01 -1.97 -1.05
N CYS A 167 -24.26 -1.84 0.26
CA CYS A 167 -25.42 -2.44 0.93
C CYS A 167 -26.76 -2.02 0.28
N HIS A 168 -26.88 -0.80 -0.23
CA HIS A 168 -28.07 -0.34 -0.97
C HIS A 168 -28.21 -0.94 -2.40
N ASN A 169 -27.17 -1.61 -2.91
CA ASN A 169 -27.15 -2.25 -4.23
C ASN A 169 -27.18 -3.80 -4.12
N PHE A 170 -27.37 -4.35 -2.93
CA PHE A 170 -27.59 -5.78 -2.67
C PHE A 170 -29.07 -6.10 -2.40
N SER A 171 -29.98 -5.32 -2.99
CA SER A 171 -31.39 -5.70 -3.09
C SER A 171 -31.49 -6.85 -4.09
N TYR A 172 -32.01 -7.98 -3.62
CA TYR A 172 -32.25 -9.23 -4.36
C TYR A 172 -32.96 -9.04 -5.70
#